data_AF-A0A2P5N4V0-F1
#
_entry.id   AF-A0A2P5N4V0-F1
#
_cell.length_a   1.000
_cell.length_b   1.000
_cell.length_c   1.000
_cell.angle_alpha   90.00
_cell.angle_beta   90.00
_cell.angle_gamma   90.00
#
_symmetry.space_group_name_H-M   'P 1'
#
loop_
_entity.id
_entity.type
_entity.pdbx_description
1 polymer ?
#
loop_
_entity_poly.entity_id
_entity_poly.type
_entity_poly.pdbx_seq_one_letter_code
_entity_poly.pdbx_strand_id
1 'polypeptide(L)'
;MAVEVESRDGALIRGLVPLNRLSTGQFAELCTQMDIEEIQRGILFEKGDTDSRLIYLLSGQVSLQADGLLVEVISAENEGAKFALAHQLPRKIDAVIHNPIRILRLDADYVNLLLTLNIQESESLMSIEERSDQSSGKKNDWMTTLLRSPIFQRLPPANLQKVLTSLSEVRFSQGVDIIQQGAEGDYYYLIKSGQCLISRKPSPNVKAVKLARLGPGDTFGEDSLLSDLPRNMTVTALTEVTLLQLHKAQFIPLIKTPSLVFVSYGEVQTLIKQGAVLMDVRSPDEFQLHHLPHSFSVPFFSLRMQVKSLNRDNPVVVVCADGKVSEAAAFLLLRHKFKAYILAGGMTGLPKMDLAVDPLQASVPPAALPVKQQDNESPSLGNAGLAQIELPGDELAGLVEKLQAENAALVKANQALNSEYQKLLLEKEYFEEQNKTLLAQFEKFSEKY
;
A
#
# COMPACT_ATOMS: atom_id res chain seq x y z
N MET A 1 5.26 18.36 34.34
CA MET A 1 6.72 18.27 34.03
C MET A 1 6.83 17.37 32.83
N ALA A 2 7.45 17.85 31.75
CA ALA A 2 7.63 17.07 30.54
C ALA A 2 8.46 15.80 30.84
N VAL A 3 8.01 14.67 30.33
CA VAL A 3 8.64 13.36 30.59
C VAL A 3 9.81 13.16 29.61
N GLU A 4 11.02 13.03 30.15
CA GLU A 4 12.17 12.60 29.34
C GLU A 4 12.20 11.08 29.17
N VAL A 5 12.49 10.61 27.96
CA VAL A 5 12.44 9.18 27.58
C VAL A 5 13.39 8.30 28.41
N GLU A 6 14.56 8.83 28.76
CA GLU A 6 15.59 8.12 29.52
C GLU A 6 15.47 8.32 31.04
N SER A 7 14.45 9.06 31.49
CA SER A 7 14.23 9.31 32.92
C SER A 7 13.64 8.10 33.64
N ARG A 8 13.75 8.10 34.98
CA ARG A 8 13.09 7.10 35.84
C ARG A 8 11.57 7.05 35.59
N ASP A 9 10.95 8.21 35.34
CA ASP A 9 9.52 8.29 35.03
C ASP A 9 9.21 7.70 33.64
N GLY A 10 10.08 7.94 32.64
CA GLY A 10 9.98 7.32 31.31
C GLY A 10 10.00 5.78 31.37
N ALA A 11 10.90 5.21 32.19
CA ALA A 11 10.97 3.76 32.39
C ALA A 11 9.71 3.18 33.05
N LEU A 12 9.12 3.89 34.01
CA LEU A 12 7.87 3.49 34.66
C LEU A 12 6.68 3.54 33.67
N ILE A 13 6.59 4.63 32.90
CA ILE A 13 5.51 4.84 31.92
C ILE A 13 5.58 3.81 30.80
N ARG A 14 6.78 3.37 30.40
CA ARG A 14 6.98 2.31 29.41
C ARG A 14 6.36 0.97 29.84
N GLY A 15 6.25 0.73 31.14
CA GLY A 15 5.65 -0.48 31.72
C GLY A 15 4.12 -0.47 31.77
N LEU A 16 3.47 0.67 31.52
CA LEU A 16 2.02 0.81 31.59
C LEU A 16 1.32 0.16 30.39
N VAL A 17 0.14 -0.41 30.60
CA VAL A 17 -0.69 -1.04 29.56
C VAL A 17 -1.75 -0.05 29.10
N PRO A 18 -1.87 0.26 27.79
CA PRO A 18 -1.27 -0.41 26.63
C PRO A 18 0.04 0.23 26.08
N LEU A 19 0.62 1.21 26.78
CA LEU A 19 1.81 1.96 26.31
C LEU A 19 3.05 1.08 26.10
N ASN A 20 3.14 -0.04 26.81
CA ASN A 20 4.16 -1.07 26.61
C ASN A 20 4.19 -1.63 25.18
N ARG A 21 3.10 -1.49 24.41
CA ARG A 21 3.03 -1.95 23.02
C ARG A 21 3.62 -0.96 22.01
N LEU A 22 3.78 0.32 22.37
CA LEU A 22 4.26 1.34 21.44
C LEU A 22 5.72 1.10 21.02
N SER A 23 6.08 1.50 19.79
CA SER A 23 7.47 1.49 19.34
C SER A 23 8.29 2.57 20.05
N THR A 24 9.63 2.45 20.06
CA THR A 24 10.51 3.43 20.72
C THR A 24 10.34 4.85 20.17
N GLY A 25 10.09 4.99 18.85
CA GLY A 25 9.85 6.29 18.22
C GLY A 25 8.52 6.91 18.62
N GLN A 26 7.43 6.12 18.59
CA GLN A 26 6.10 6.59 19.01
C GLN A 26 6.05 6.91 20.50
N PHE A 27 6.76 6.14 21.32
CA PHE A 27 6.88 6.41 22.75
C PHE A 27 7.60 7.73 23.00
N ALA A 28 8.67 8.02 22.25
CA ALA A 28 9.38 9.29 22.34
C ALA A 28 8.48 10.48 21.95
N GLU A 29 7.68 10.34 20.89
CA GLU A 29 6.70 11.35 20.48
C GLU A 29 5.63 11.56 21.56
N LEU A 30 5.06 10.48 22.10
CA LEU A 30 4.07 10.55 23.17
C LEU A 30 4.63 11.24 24.41
N CYS A 31 5.87 10.93 24.82
CA CYS A 31 6.53 11.55 25.97
C CYS A 31 6.64 13.09 25.86
N THR A 32 6.73 13.65 24.64
CA THR A 32 6.76 15.11 24.46
C THR A 32 5.45 15.81 24.84
N GLN A 33 4.34 15.07 24.85
CA GLN A 33 3.01 15.57 25.17
C GLN A 33 2.52 15.12 26.54
N MET A 34 3.35 14.44 27.32
CA MET A 34 3.01 13.95 28.64
C MET A 34 3.36 14.96 29.73
N ASP A 35 2.41 15.19 30.63
CA ASP A 35 2.63 15.91 31.88
C ASP A 35 2.22 15.06 33.09
N ILE A 36 3.12 15.00 34.06
CA ILE A 36 2.85 14.38 35.36
C ILE A 36 2.22 15.42 36.30
N GLU A 37 1.09 15.07 36.90
CA GLU A 37 0.39 15.87 37.90
C GLU A 37 0.62 15.32 39.31
N GLU A 38 0.84 16.20 40.28
CA GLU A 38 0.97 15.87 41.69
C GLU A 38 -0.27 16.36 42.46
N ILE A 39 -0.96 15.44 43.13
CA ILE A 39 -2.19 15.73 43.87
C ILE A 39 -1.99 15.32 45.33
N GLN A 40 -2.25 16.25 46.25
CA GLN A 40 -2.01 16.02 47.69
C GLN A 40 -3.14 15.21 48.36
N ARG A 41 -4.39 15.66 48.21
CA ARG A 41 -5.62 15.00 48.73
C ARG A 41 -6.83 15.46 47.93
N GLY A 42 -7.85 14.61 47.79
CA GLY A 42 -9.09 14.96 47.09
C GLY A 42 -9.75 13.78 46.41
N ILE A 43 -10.72 14.07 45.54
CA ILE A 43 -11.36 13.07 44.68
C ILE A 43 -10.74 13.20 43.28
N LEU A 44 -10.26 12.07 42.75
CA LEU A 44 -9.64 12.00 41.42
C LEU A 44 -10.70 11.95 40.32
N PHE A 45 -11.78 11.21 40.56
CA PHE A 45 -12.98 11.15 39.73
C PHE A 45 -14.16 10.57 40.49
N GLU A 46 -15.36 10.86 40.02
CA GLU A 46 -16.62 10.45 40.62
C GLU A 46 -17.36 9.40 39.76
N LYS A 47 -18.25 8.64 40.41
CA LYS A 47 -19.18 7.71 39.77
C LYS A 47 -20.11 8.50 38.84
N GLY A 48 -20.10 8.13 37.57
CA GLY A 48 -20.83 8.82 36.50
C GLY A 48 -19.95 9.70 35.60
N ASP A 49 -18.66 9.87 35.94
CA ASP A 49 -17.74 10.65 35.13
C ASP A 49 -17.57 10.08 33.71
N THR A 50 -17.57 10.97 32.73
CA THR A 50 -17.52 10.68 31.29
C THR A 50 -16.22 11.17 30.64
N ASP A 51 -15.27 11.69 31.42
CA ASP A 51 -13.96 12.11 30.91
C ASP A 51 -13.20 10.91 30.31
N SER A 52 -12.96 10.99 28.99
CA SER A 52 -12.29 9.96 28.20
C SER A 52 -10.79 9.86 28.45
N ARG A 53 -10.20 10.74 29.27
CA ARG A 53 -8.78 10.66 29.60
C ARG A 53 -8.46 9.46 30.48
N LEU A 54 -7.49 8.66 30.06
CA LEU A 54 -6.89 7.57 30.82
C LEU A 54 -6.04 8.13 31.95
N ILE A 55 -6.27 7.65 33.17
CA ILE A 55 -5.56 8.09 34.36
C ILE A 55 -4.70 6.94 34.88
N TYR A 56 -3.38 7.15 34.94
CA TYR A 56 -2.43 6.17 35.46
C TYR A 56 -1.81 6.67 36.77
N LEU A 57 -1.60 5.75 37.70
CA LEU A 57 -0.96 6.04 38.99
C LEU A 57 0.54 5.74 38.90
N LEU A 58 1.39 6.76 39.02
CA LEU A 58 2.84 6.62 38.97
C LEU A 58 3.48 6.43 40.35
N SER A 59 2.91 7.05 41.39
CA SER A 59 3.36 6.87 42.77
C SER A 59 2.24 7.14 43.77
N GLY A 60 2.27 6.44 44.92
CA GLY A 60 1.29 6.58 46.00
C GLY A 60 0.16 5.57 45.90
N GLN A 61 -0.98 5.86 46.55
CA GLN A 61 -2.11 4.94 46.67
C GLN A 61 -3.43 5.67 46.47
N VAL A 62 -4.35 5.03 45.74
CA VAL A 62 -5.70 5.53 45.48
C VAL A 62 -6.71 4.51 45.99
N SER A 63 -7.72 4.98 46.73
CA SER A 63 -8.83 4.15 47.21
C SER A 63 -10.01 4.26 46.24
N LEU A 64 -10.41 3.14 45.67
CA LEU A 64 -11.59 3.01 44.84
C LEU A 64 -12.80 2.68 45.72
N GLN A 65 -13.86 3.49 45.64
CA GLN A 65 -15.06 3.36 46.45
C GLN A 65 -16.31 3.28 45.56
N ALA A 66 -17.31 2.52 45.97
CA ALA A 66 -18.61 2.47 45.33
C ALA A 66 -19.69 2.62 46.39
N ASP A 67 -20.54 3.63 46.26
CA ASP A 67 -21.65 3.88 47.19
C ASP A 67 -21.20 3.95 48.67
N GLY A 68 -20.01 4.54 48.91
CA GLY A 68 -19.39 4.70 50.23
C GLY A 68 -18.67 3.47 50.78
N LEU A 69 -18.67 2.35 50.06
CA LEU A 69 -17.94 1.13 50.42
C LEU A 69 -16.60 1.06 49.68
N LEU A 70 -15.53 0.77 50.41
CA LEU A 70 -14.20 0.58 49.83
C LEU A 70 -14.18 -0.72 49.02
N VAL A 71 -13.94 -0.58 47.71
CA VAL A 71 -13.88 -1.70 46.77
C VAL A 71 -12.45 -2.23 46.70
N GLU A 72 -11.49 -1.34 46.47
CA GLU A 72 -10.10 -1.72 46.23
C GLU A 72 -9.15 -0.56 46.52
N VAL A 73 -7.93 -0.85 47.01
CA VAL A 73 -6.87 0.14 47.13
C VAL A 73 -5.77 -0.20 46.13
N ILE A 74 -5.55 0.69 45.17
CA ILE A 74 -4.51 0.52 44.15
C ILE A 74 -3.28 1.31 44.60
N SER A 75 -2.20 0.58 44.86
CA SER A 75 -0.86 1.13 45.09
C SER A 75 -0.07 1.12 43.79
N ALA A 76 0.76 2.14 43.54
CA ALA A 76 1.64 2.20 42.37
C ALA A 76 2.58 0.99 42.23
N GLU A 77 2.85 0.28 43.33
CA GLU A 77 3.68 -0.94 43.36
C GLU A 77 2.91 -2.21 42.99
N ASN A 78 1.58 -2.15 42.94
CA ASN A 78 0.74 -3.30 42.61
C ASN A 78 0.65 -3.49 41.09
N GLU A 79 0.53 -4.73 40.63
CA GLU A 79 0.33 -5.08 39.21
C GLU A 79 -0.90 -4.37 38.61
N GLY A 80 -1.93 -4.12 39.44
CA GLY A 80 -3.12 -3.36 39.03
C GLY A 80 -2.84 -1.91 38.61
N ALA A 81 -1.78 -1.27 39.12
CA ALA A 81 -1.41 0.10 38.75
C ALA A 81 -0.82 0.24 37.34
N LYS A 82 -0.48 -0.89 36.69
CA LYS A 82 -0.06 -0.89 35.28
C LYS A 82 -1.19 -0.54 34.32
N PHE A 83 -2.45 -0.65 34.75
CA PHE A 83 -3.62 -0.34 33.93
C PHE A 83 -4.20 1.03 34.29
N ALA A 84 -4.92 1.65 33.34
CA ALA A 84 -5.63 2.89 33.61
C ALA A 84 -6.74 2.68 34.66
N LEU A 85 -6.81 3.56 35.64
CA LEU A 85 -7.82 3.57 36.70
C LEU A 85 -9.21 3.78 36.09
N ALA A 86 -10.14 2.86 36.37
CA ALA A 86 -11.55 2.95 35.96
C ALA A 86 -11.77 3.36 34.48
N HIS A 87 -11.13 2.66 33.54
CA HIS A 87 -11.20 2.93 32.09
C HIS A 87 -12.59 2.77 31.44
N GLN A 88 -13.60 2.23 32.15
CA GLN A 88 -14.96 2.10 31.64
C GLN A 88 -15.76 3.39 31.86
N LEU A 89 -16.26 3.99 30.78
CA LEU A 89 -17.14 5.16 30.83
C LEU A 89 -18.61 4.74 30.68
N PRO A 90 -19.54 5.36 31.42
CA PRO A 90 -19.31 6.25 32.55
C PRO A 90 -18.70 5.50 33.74
N ARG A 91 -17.81 6.17 34.49
CA ARG A 91 -17.08 5.54 35.61
C ARG A 91 -18.06 4.99 36.65
N LYS A 92 -17.88 3.74 37.08
CA LYS A 92 -18.82 3.07 38.01
C LYS A 92 -18.50 3.27 39.49
N ILE A 93 -17.36 3.90 39.78
CA ILE A 93 -16.74 3.99 41.10
C ILE A 93 -16.09 5.37 41.27
N ASP A 94 -15.96 5.80 42.51
CA ASP A 94 -15.25 6.99 42.93
C ASP A 94 -13.78 6.65 43.23
N ALA A 95 -12.87 7.55 42.91
CA ALA A 95 -11.46 7.42 43.28
C ALA A 95 -11.07 8.52 44.28
N VAL A 96 -10.72 8.12 45.50
CA VAL A 96 -10.38 9.02 46.60
C VAL A 96 -8.89 8.94 46.93
N ILE A 97 -8.29 10.11 47.11
CA ILE A 97 -6.87 10.31 47.39
C ILE A 97 -6.70 10.69 48.86
N HIS A 98 -6.05 9.82 49.63
CA HIS A 98 -5.78 10.06 51.07
C HIS A 98 -4.37 10.61 51.32
N ASN A 99 -3.41 10.27 50.46
CA ASN A 99 -2.00 10.60 50.55
C ASN A 99 -1.52 11.23 49.22
N PRO A 100 -0.42 11.98 49.20
CA PRO A 100 0.07 12.59 47.97
C PRO A 100 0.40 11.53 46.91
N ILE A 101 -0.14 11.73 45.71
CA ILE A 101 0.05 10.84 44.55
C ILE A 101 0.61 11.59 43.35
N ARG A 102 1.30 10.86 42.47
CA ARG A 102 1.69 11.31 41.12
C ARG A 102 0.86 10.55 40.10
N ILE A 103 0.21 11.26 39.20
CA ILE A 103 -0.62 10.67 38.15
C ILE A 103 -0.20 11.15 36.77
N LEU A 104 -0.56 10.36 35.76
CA LEU A 104 -0.45 10.70 34.36
C LEU A 104 -1.84 10.67 33.74
N ARG A 105 -2.24 11.76 33.06
CA ARG A 105 -3.45 11.81 32.24
C ARG A 105 -3.08 11.73 30.77
N LEU A 106 -3.70 10.81 30.05
CA LEU A 106 -3.52 10.66 28.60
C LEU A 106 -4.88 10.67 27.91
N ASP A 107 -4.93 11.30 26.75
CA ASP A 107 -6.09 11.20 25.88
C ASP A 107 -6.22 9.75 25.34
N ALA A 108 -7.35 9.10 25.59
CA ALA A 108 -7.60 7.74 25.12
C ALA A 108 -7.61 7.66 23.59
N ASP A 109 -8.11 8.68 22.91
CA ASP A 109 -8.23 8.69 21.45
C ASP A 109 -6.86 8.80 20.79
N TYR A 110 -5.97 9.63 21.36
CA TYR A 110 -4.59 9.76 20.88
C TYR A 110 -3.78 8.48 21.12
N VAL A 111 -3.92 7.84 22.29
CA VAL A 111 -3.28 6.54 22.58
C VAL A 111 -3.79 5.46 21.62
N ASN A 112 -5.10 5.40 21.36
CA ASN A 112 -5.69 4.47 20.41
C ASN A 112 -5.22 4.72 18.98
N LEU A 113 -5.08 5.98 18.55
CA LEU A 113 -4.54 6.34 17.25
C LEU A 113 -3.10 5.83 17.10
N LEU A 114 -2.23 6.09 18.07
CA LEU A 114 -0.84 5.61 18.06
C LEU A 114 -0.77 4.08 18.05
N LEU A 115 -1.63 3.39 18.81
CA LEU A 115 -1.74 1.93 18.77
C LEU A 115 -2.26 1.43 17.41
N THR A 116 -3.18 2.15 16.76
CA THR A 116 -3.72 1.79 15.45
C THR A 116 -2.68 1.96 14.34
N LEU A 117 -1.88 3.02 14.41
CA LEU A 117 -0.72 3.21 13.54
C LEU A 117 0.31 2.10 13.77
N ASN A 118 0.47 1.64 15.02
CA ASN A 118 1.30 0.49 15.35
C ASN A 118 0.72 -0.85 14.83
N ILE A 119 -0.61 -0.96 14.63
CA ILE A 119 -1.26 -2.13 14.00
C ILE A 119 -1.03 -2.15 12.46
N GLN A 120 -0.68 -1.02 11.84
CA GLN A 120 -0.22 -1.02 10.44
C GLN A 120 1.22 -1.54 10.30
N GLU A 121 2.04 -1.47 11.36
CA GLU A 121 3.39 -2.06 11.40
C GLU A 121 3.43 -3.44 12.10
N SER A 122 2.45 -3.78 12.92
CA SER A 122 2.36 -5.01 13.71
C SER A 122 1.00 -5.68 13.49
N GLU A 123 0.99 -6.75 12.69
CA GLU A 123 -0.19 -7.44 12.15
C GLU A 123 -1.48 -7.50 13.00
N SER A 124 -2.60 -7.49 12.28
CA SER A 124 -3.87 -8.05 12.74
C SER A 124 -3.69 -9.53 13.14
N LEU A 125 -3.98 -9.88 14.40
CA LEU A 125 -4.72 -11.10 14.79
C LEU A 125 -5.04 -11.09 16.30
N MET A 126 -6.33 -11.24 16.61
CA MET A 126 -6.82 -11.60 17.95
C MET A 126 -6.42 -13.04 18.24
N SER A 127 -5.68 -13.26 19.33
CA SER A 127 -5.33 -14.58 19.84
C SER A 127 -6.52 -15.20 20.58
N ILE A 128 -7.04 -16.32 20.06
CA ILE A 128 -7.75 -17.30 20.89
C ILE A 128 -6.67 -18.21 21.48
N GLU A 129 -6.57 -18.25 22.82
CA GLU A 129 -5.64 -19.13 23.54
C GLU A 129 -6.09 -20.59 23.40
N GLU A 130 -5.40 -21.36 22.55
CA GLU A 130 -5.48 -22.82 22.61
C GLU A 130 -4.33 -23.37 23.44
N ARG A 131 -4.72 -24.22 24.40
CA ARG A 131 -3.89 -24.82 25.43
C ARG A 131 -2.69 -25.55 24.82
N SER A 132 -1.56 -25.32 25.48
CA SER A 132 -0.24 -25.88 25.21
C SER A 132 -0.24 -27.41 25.15
N ASP A 133 0.20 -27.97 24.03
CA ASP A 133 0.94 -29.22 24.02
C ASP A 133 2.41 -28.96 23.64
N GLN A 134 3.29 -29.31 24.58
CA GLN A 134 4.74 -29.20 24.46
C GLN A 134 5.27 -30.34 23.58
N SER A 135 5.66 -30.07 22.34
CA SER A 135 6.80 -30.70 21.64
C SER A 135 6.80 -30.31 20.16
N SER A 136 7.53 -29.24 19.83
CA SER A 136 8.22 -28.98 18.55
C SER A 136 8.52 -27.48 18.49
N GLY A 137 9.78 -27.10 18.36
CA GLY A 137 10.22 -25.69 18.33
C GLY A 137 9.37 -24.85 17.38
N LYS A 138 9.06 -23.61 17.78
CA LYS A 138 8.33 -22.59 17.01
C LYS A 138 8.71 -22.64 15.52
N LYS A 139 7.99 -23.43 14.73
CA LYS A 139 8.00 -23.36 13.28
C LYS A 139 7.33 -22.03 12.98
N ASN A 140 8.14 -21.03 12.58
CA ASN A 140 7.66 -19.83 11.93
C ASN A 140 6.52 -20.23 10.98
N ASP A 141 5.32 -19.74 11.23
CA ASP A 141 4.12 -20.22 10.58
C ASP A 141 3.95 -19.59 9.19
N TRP A 142 4.97 -19.79 8.35
CA TRP A 142 4.96 -19.39 6.94
C TRP A 142 3.76 -20.00 6.20
N MET A 143 3.26 -21.13 6.70
CA MET A 143 2.07 -21.79 6.22
C MET A 143 0.84 -20.89 6.44
N THR A 144 0.61 -20.38 7.65
CA THR A 144 -0.51 -19.43 7.84
C THR A 144 -0.28 -18.13 7.08
N THR A 145 0.94 -17.62 6.98
CA THR A 145 1.20 -16.42 6.16
C THR A 145 0.81 -16.65 4.69
N LEU A 146 1.17 -17.80 4.12
CA LEU A 146 0.80 -18.18 2.75
C LEU A 146 -0.72 -18.36 2.61
N LEU A 147 -1.37 -19.02 3.57
CA LEU A 147 -2.83 -19.23 3.58
C LEU A 147 -3.64 -17.94 3.83
N ARG A 148 -3.04 -16.92 4.45
CA ARG A 148 -3.68 -15.59 4.65
C ARG A 148 -3.71 -14.75 3.37
N SER A 149 -2.85 -15.05 2.40
CA SER A 149 -2.80 -14.29 1.15
C SER A 149 -4.06 -14.55 0.31
N PRO A 150 -4.79 -13.49 -0.12
CA PRO A 150 -6.11 -13.63 -0.79
C PRO A 150 -6.09 -14.49 -2.06
N ILE A 151 -4.95 -14.57 -2.75
CA ILE A 151 -4.84 -15.39 -3.96
C ILE A 151 -4.87 -16.89 -3.63
N PHE A 152 -4.22 -17.32 -2.55
CA PHE A 152 -4.16 -18.73 -2.14
C PHE A 152 -5.48 -19.21 -1.54
N GLN A 153 -6.26 -18.31 -0.93
CA GLN A 153 -7.62 -18.60 -0.44
C GLN A 153 -8.61 -18.93 -1.57
N ARG A 154 -8.32 -18.46 -2.80
CA ARG A 154 -9.18 -18.68 -3.98
C ARG A 154 -8.79 -19.92 -4.77
N LEU A 155 -7.69 -20.57 -4.41
CA LEU A 155 -7.24 -21.78 -5.11
C LEU A 155 -8.07 -22.98 -4.67
N PRO A 156 -8.38 -23.92 -5.59
CA PRO A 156 -8.95 -25.20 -5.22
C PRO A 156 -8.07 -25.93 -4.19
N PRO A 157 -8.63 -26.63 -3.18
CA PRO A 157 -7.84 -27.31 -2.14
C PRO A 157 -6.77 -28.26 -2.70
N ALA A 158 -7.08 -28.97 -3.79
CA ALA A 158 -6.15 -29.86 -4.47
C ALA A 158 -4.95 -29.12 -5.09
N ASN A 159 -5.15 -27.90 -5.62
CA ASN A 159 -4.08 -27.08 -6.15
C ASN A 159 -3.22 -26.53 -5.01
N LEU A 160 -3.84 -26.08 -3.92
CA LEU A 160 -3.13 -25.59 -2.74
C LEU A 160 -2.20 -26.65 -2.16
N GLN A 161 -2.66 -27.90 -2.00
CA GLN A 161 -1.82 -29.00 -1.54
C GLN A 161 -0.60 -29.19 -2.46
N LYS A 162 -0.81 -29.20 -3.79
CA LYS A 162 0.28 -29.34 -4.77
C LYS A 162 1.27 -28.18 -4.72
N VAL A 163 0.79 -26.95 -4.52
CA VAL A 163 1.66 -25.78 -4.32
C VAL A 163 2.53 -26.01 -3.09
N LEU A 164 1.94 -26.37 -1.96
CA LEU A 164 2.66 -26.59 -0.70
C LEU A 164 3.74 -27.67 -0.81
N THR A 165 3.47 -28.76 -1.54
CA THR A 165 4.45 -29.83 -1.77
C THR A 165 5.52 -29.47 -2.79
N SER A 166 5.28 -28.46 -3.63
CA SER A 166 6.21 -28.03 -4.70
C SER A 166 7.10 -26.85 -4.31
N LEU A 167 6.88 -26.25 -3.13
CA LEU A 167 7.70 -25.17 -2.62
C LEU A 167 9.05 -25.71 -2.14
N SER A 168 10.13 -25.06 -2.57
CA SER A 168 11.49 -25.34 -2.08
C SER A 168 12.04 -24.13 -1.34
N GLU A 169 12.75 -24.35 -0.24
CA GLU A 169 13.44 -23.29 0.50
C GLU A 169 14.80 -22.98 -0.13
N VAL A 170 15.12 -21.70 -0.28
CA VAL A 170 16.42 -21.18 -0.74
C VAL A 170 16.87 -20.04 0.16
N ARG A 171 18.19 -19.88 0.33
CA ARG A 171 18.78 -18.84 1.18
C ARG A 171 19.73 -17.97 0.37
N PHE A 172 19.71 -16.68 0.63
CA PHE A 172 20.62 -15.71 0.04
C PHE A 172 21.27 -14.85 1.12
N SER A 173 22.55 -14.56 0.94
CA SER A 173 23.30 -13.64 1.78
C SER A 173 22.91 -12.18 1.48
N GLN A 174 23.16 -11.30 2.45
CA GLN A 174 22.98 -9.87 2.29
C GLN A 174 23.76 -9.34 1.07
N GLY A 175 23.15 -8.43 0.32
CA GLY A 175 23.75 -7.75 -0.83
C GLY A 175 23.60 -8.49 -2.16
N VAL A 176 23.07 -9.72 -2.17
CA VAL A 176 22.87 -10.50 -3.39
C VAL A 176 21.61 -10.04 -4.14
N ASP A 177 21.75 -9.83 -5.45
CA ASP A 177 20.61 -9.63 -6.35
C ASP A 177 19.95 -10.98 -6.65
N ILE A 178 18.76 -11.18 -6.08
CA ILE A 178 17.95 -12.39 -6.24
C ILE A 178 17.26 -12.40 -7.60
N ILE A 179 16.84 -11.23 -8.06
CA ILE A 179 16.28 -11.00 -9.39
C ILE A 179 17.00 -9.80 -9.98
N GLN A 180 17.40 -9.90 -11.24
CA GLN A 180 17.93 -8.78 -12.01
C GLN A 180 16.92 -8.32 -13.06
N GLN A 181 16.73 -6.99 -13.16
CA GLN A 181 15.94 -6.40 -14.23
C GLN A 181 16.49 -6.81 -15.61
N GLY A 182 15.59 -7.21 -16.52
CA GLY A 182 15.90 -7.68 -17.87
C GLY A 182 16.15 -9.17 -18.00
N ALA A 183 16.35 -9.90 -16.89
CA ALA A 183 16.52 -11.36 -16.92
C ALA A 183 15.19 -12.08 -17.22
N GLU A 184 15.26 -13.36 -17.58
CA GLU A 184 14.06 -14.19 -17.68
C GLU A 184 13.52 -14.57 -16.29
N GLY A 185 12.24 -14.94 -16.25
CA GLY A 185 11.54 -15.27 -15.02
C GLY A 185 11.24 -16.75 -14.88
N ASP A 186 11.89 -17.40 -13.93
CA ASP A 186 11.74 -18.86 -13.72
C ASP A 186 11.01 -19.23 -12.43
N TYR A 187 11.10 -18.36 -11.42
CA TYR A 187 10.58 -18.63 -10.08
C TYR A 187 9.74 -17.49 -9.53
N TYR A 188 8.72 -17.88 -8.78
CA TYR A 188 7.96 -17.03 -7.87
C TYR A 188 8.51 -17.21 -6.46
N TYR A 189 8.65 -16.12 -5.69
CA TYR A 189 9.25 -16.15 -4.36
C TYR A 189 8.30 -15.62 -3.29
N LEU A 190 8.30 -16.27 -2.13
CA LEU A 190 7.70 -15.82 -0.87
C LEU A 190 8.82 -15.63 0.16
N ILE A 191 8.86 -14.48 0.81
CA ILE A 191 9.85 -14.20 1.85
C ILE A 191 9.41 -14.89 3.15
N LYS A 192 10.20 -15.87 3.59
CA LYS A 192 10.00 -16.55 4.88
C LYS A 192 10.67 -15.80 6.03
N SER A 193 11.85 -15.23 5.79
CA SER A 193 12.57 -14.39 6.75
C SER A 193 13.54 -13.44 6.05
N GLY A 194 13.88 -12.34 6.73
CA GLY A 194 14.77 -11.30 6.22
C GLY A 194 14.05 -10.19 5.44
N GLN A 195 14.83 -9.29 4.84
CA GLN A 195 14.32 -8.14 4.09
C GLN A 195 14.95 -8.03 2.70
N CYS A 196 14.16 -7.60 1.72
CA CYS A 196 14.60 -7.33 0.35
C CYS A 196 14.29 -5.88 -0.05
N LEU A 197 15.02 -5.36 -1.03
CA LEU A 197 14.80 -4.06 -1.65
C LEU A 197 14.43 -4.26 -3.12
N ILE A 198 13.31 -3.68 -3.53
CA ILE A 198 12.94 -3.56 -4.94
C ILE A 198 13.54 -2.25 -5.47
N SER A 199 14.23 -2.33 -6.60
CA SER A 199 14.70 -1.17 -7.34
C SER A 199 14.45 -1.34 -8.84
N ARG A 200 14.35 -0.22 -9.55
CA ARG A 200 14.22 -0.18 -11.01
C ARG A 200 15.23 0.79 -11.59
N LYS A 201 15.85 0.42 -12.70
CA LYS A 201 16.74 1.27 -13.47
C LYS A 201 16.01 1.71 -14.75
N PRO A 202 15.60 3.00 -14.87
CA PRO A 202 14.84 3.47 -16.03
C PRO A 202 15.62 3.38 -17.34
N SER A 203 16.92 3.71 -17.29
CA SER A 203 17.83 3.66 -18.43
C SER A 203 19.22 3.20 -17.98
N PRO A 204 20.06 2.62 -18.86
CA PRO A 204 21.40 2.12 -18.49
C PRO A 204 22.31 3.16 -17.82
N ASN A 205 22.13 4.44 -18.13
CA ASN A 205 22.95 5.54 -17.60
C ASN A 205 22.33 6.25 -16.40
N VAL A 206 21.12 5.87 -15.98
CA VAL A 206 20.42 6.48 -14.84
C VAL A 206 20.61 5.60 -13.59
N LYS A 207 20.78 6.21 -12.43
CA LYS A 207 20.89 5.47 -11.16
C LYS A 207 19.61 4.69 -10.89
N ALA A 208 19.76 3.53 -10.25
CA ALA A 208 18.61 2.73 -9.84
C ALA A 208 17.77 3.49 -8.80
N VAL A 209 16.46 3.54 -9.04
CA VAL A 209 15.48 4.14 -8.13
C VAL A 209 14.95 3.05 -7.20
N LYS A 210 15.03 3.29 -5.90
CA LYS A 210 14.49 2.39 -4.86
C LYS A 210 12.98 2.57 -4.79
N LEU A 211 12.23 1.48 -4.88
CA LEU A 211 10.76 1.53 -4.98
C LEU A 211 10.08 1.13 -3.67
N ALA A 212 10.49 0.00 -3.10
CA ALA A 212 9.87 -0.55 -1.91
C ALA A 212 10.82 -1.50 -1.17
N ARG A 213 10.61 -1.66 0.13
CA ARG A 213 11.20 -2.75 0.92
C ARG A 213 10.16 -3.85 1.10
N LEU A 214 10.60 -5.10 1.02
CA LEU A 214 9.78 -6.28 1.26
C LEU A 214 10.27 -7.01 2.51
N GLY A 215 9.35 -7.56 3.28
CA GLY A 215 9.62 -8.32 4.49
C GLY A 215 8.96 -9.70 4.49
N PRO A 216 9.02 -10.43 5.61
CA PRO A 216 8.40 -11.75 5.75
C PRO A 216 6.91 -11.71 5.39
N GLY A 217 6.46 -12.66 4.59
CA GLY A 217 5.09 -12.73 4.07
C GLY A 217 4.87 -12.03 2.73
N ASP A 218 5.76 -11.11 2.34
CA ASP A 218 5.71 -10.51 1.01
C ASP A 218 6.16 -11.48 -0.08
N THR A 219 5.65 -11.25 -1.27
CA THR A 219 5.91 -12.10 -2.44
C THR A 219 6.40 -11.25 -3.61
N PHE A 220 7.24 -11.85 -4.45
CA PHE A 220 7.79 -11.17 -5.62
C PHE A 220 8.14 -12.14 -6.74
N GLY A 221 8.34 -11.60 -7.93
CA GLY A 221 8.72 -12.35 -9.12
C GLY A 221 7.54 -13.00 -9.86
N GLU A 222 6.31 -12.66 -9.51
CA GLU A 222 5.09 -13.08 -10.19
C GLU A 222 4.91 -12.41 -11.56
N ASP A 223 5.27 -11.13 -11.68
CA ASP A 223 4.93 -10.29 -12.85
C ASP A 223 5.44 -10.89 -14.17
N SER A 224 6.68 -11.37 -14.21
CA SER A 224 7.27 -12.00 -15.40
C SER A 224 6.68 -13.36 -15.73
N LEU A 225 6.19 -14.10 -14.72
CA LEU A 225 5.54 -15.40 -14.94
C LEU A 225 4.11 -15.21 -15.46
N LEU A 226 3.47 -14.13 -15.03
CA LEU A 226 2.11 -13.78 -15.44
C LEU A 226 2.11 -13.21 -16.85
N SER A 227 2.98 -12.25 -17.13
CA SER A 227 3.02 -11.55 -18.42
C SER A 227 3.89 -12.22 -19.49
N ASP A 228 4.68 -13.25 -19.15
CA ASP A 228 5.69 -13.82 -20.06
C ASP A 228 6.66 -12.75 -20.64
N LEU A 229 6.89 -11.68 -19.85
CA LEU A 229 7.87 -10.64 -20.13
C LEU A 229 9.11 -10.80 -19.23
N PRO A 230 10.27 -10.24 -19.60
CA PRO A 230 11.43 -10.20 -18.73
C PRO A 230 11.15 -9.54 -17.38
N ARG A 231 12.04 -9.78 -16.41
CA ARG A 231 11.99 -9.17 -15.08
C ARG A 231 12.01 -7.64 -15.19
N ASN A 232 10.99 -6.98 -14.67
CA ASN A 232 10.87 -5.53 -14.79
C ASN A 232 11.63 -4.74 -13.71
N MET A 233 12.13 -5.41 -12.67
CA MET A 233 12.76 -4.81 -11.50
C MET A 233 13.88 -5.70 -10.96
N THR A 234 14.84 -5.09 -10.26
CA THR A 234 15.87 -5.80 -9.50
C THR A 234 15.42 -5.95 -8.05
N VAL A 235 15.62 -7.13 -7.47
CA VAL A 235 15.33 -7.43 -6.06
C VAL A 235 16.62 -7.84 -5.37
N THR A 236 17.08 -7.04 -4.42
CA THR A 236 18.34 -7.24 -3.69
C THR A 236 18.07 -7.60 -2.24
N ALA A 237 18.77 -8.60 -1.70
CA ALA A 237 18.70 -8.95 -0.28
C ALA A 237 19.33 -7.84 0.59
N LEU A 238 18.57 -7.25 1.50
CA LEU A 238 19.08 -6.26 2.47
C LEU A 238 19.67 -6.90 3.73
N THR A 239 19.24 -8.11 4.05
CA THR A 239 19.74 -8.95 5.13
C THR A 239 20.02 -10.35 4.59
N GLU A 240 20.44 -11.29 5.44
CA GLU A 240 20.26 -12.70 5.10
C GLU A 240 18.77 -12.98 4.93
N VAL A 241 18.39 -13.62 3.82
CA VAL A 241 16.99 -13.89 3.46
C VAL A 241 16.78 -15.36 3.20
N THR A 242 15.68 -15.89 3.74
CA THR A 242 15.20 -17.23 3.40
C THR A 242 13.91 -17.06 2.60
N LEU A 243 13.87 -17.66 1.43
CA LEU A 243 12.75 -17.61 0.51
C LEU A 243 12.17 -19.01 0.29
N LEU A 244 10.87 -19.06 0.05
CA LEU A 244 10.21 -20.21 -0.54
C LEU A 244 10.00 -19.90 -2.02
N GLN A 245 10.52 -20.74 -2.90
CA GLN A 245 10.41 -20.56 -4.34
C GLN A 245 9.48 -21.61 -4.96
N LEU A 246 8.71 -21.19 -5.97
CA LEU A 246 7.87 -22.03 -6.80
C LEU A 246 8.24 -21.84 -8.27
N HIS A 247 8.55 -22.95 -8.95
CA HIS A 247 8.94 -22.92 -10.36
C HIS A 247 7.78 -22.52 -11.29
N LYS A 248 8.07 -21.81 -12.39
CA LYS A 248 7.11 -21.36 -13.41
C LYS A 248 6.18 -22.49 -13.88
N ALA A 249 6.75 -23.66 -14.17
CA ALA A 249 5.98 -24.84 -14.62
C ALA A 249 4.89 -25.30 -13.64
N GLN A 250 5.05 -25.00 -12.34
CA GLN A 250 4.04 -25.29 -11.32
C GLN A 250 3.15 -24.07 -11.06
N PHE A 251 3.72 -22.86 -11.07
CA PHE A 251 2.99 -21.61 -10.85
C PHE A 251 1.85 -21.41 -11.85
N ILE A 252 2.09 -21.66 -13.14
CA ILE A 252 1.11 -21.44 -14.20
C ILE A 252 -0.17 -22.28 -13.99
N PRO A 253 -0.13 -23.62 -13.96
CA PRO A 253 -1.34 -24.43 -13.83
C PRO A 253 -1.96 -24.37 -12.43
N LEU A 254 -1.16 -24.20 -11.38
CA LEU A 254 -1.66 -24.28 -10.01
C LEU A 254 -2.23 -22.95 -9.51
N ILE A 255 -1.68 -21.82 -9.95
CA ILE A 255 -2.03 -20.48 -9.45
C ILE A 255 -2.60 -19.59 -10.56
N LYS A 256 -1.87 -19.38 -11.66
CA LYS A 256 -2.28 -18.43 -12.72
C LYS A 256 -3.62 -18.82 -13.34
N THR A 257 -3.70 -20.01 -13.94
CA THR A 257 -4.89 -20.48 -14.69
C THR A 257 -6.18 -20.46 -13.85
N PRO A 258 -6.23 -20.99 -12.62
CA PRO A 258 -7.47 -20.98 -11.83
C PRO A 258 -7.84 -19.60 -11.25
N SER A 259 -6.90 -18.65 -11.17
CA SER A 259 -7.14 -17.35 -10.54
C SER A 259 -7.64 -16.29 -11.50
N LEU A 260 -7.25 -16.37 -12.77
CA LEU A 260 -7.51 -15.35 -13.78
C LEU A 260 -8.79 -15.66 -14.57
N VAL A 261 -9.62 -14.63 -14.76
CA VAL A 261 -10.87 -14.74 -15.51
C VAL A 261 -10.78 -13.84 -16.73
N PHE A 262 -10.96 -14.44 -17.90
CA PHE A 262 -10.95 -13.76 -19.18
C PHE A 262 -12.39 -13.48 -19.62
N VAL A 263 -12.61 -12.29 -20.15
CA VAL A 263 -13.91 -11.83 -20.66
C VAL A 263 -13.75 -11.33 -22.09
N SER A 264 -14.75 -11.60 -22.93
CA SER A 264 -14.83 -11.08 -24.30
C SER A 264 -15.27 -9.61 -24.30
N TYR A 265 -15.04 -8.92 -25.41
CA TYR A 265 -15.43 -7.52 -25.55
C TYR A 265 -16.94 -7.27 -25.32
N GLY A 266 -17.82 -8.18 -25.78
CA GLY A 266 -19.27 -8.07 -25.56
C GLY A 266 -19.66 -8.18 -24.08
N GLU A 267 -18.97 -9.04 -23.32
CA GLU A 267 -19.17 -9.17 -21.88
C GLU A 267 -18.66 -7.94 -21.13
N VAL A 268 -17.54 -7.34 -21.56
CA VAL A 268 -17.02 -6.10 -20.99
C VAL A 268 -18.04 -4.98 -21.08
N GLN A 269 -18.73 -4.81 -22.21
CA GLN A 269 -19.79 -3.81 -22.33
C GLN A 269 -20.94 -4.04 -21.34
N THR A 270 -21.25 -5.29 -21.04
CA THR A 270 -22.28 -5.65 -20.06
C THR A 270 -21.81 -5.34 -18.64
N LEU A 271 -20.56 -5.65 -18.32
CA LEU A 271 -19.96 -5.36 -17.03
C LEU A 271 -19.86 -3.84 -16.77
N ILE A 272 -19.52 -3.04 -17.77
CA ILE A 272 -19.49 -1.57 -17.67
C ILE A 272 -20.89 -1.04 -17.32
N LYS A 273 -21.95 -1.56 -17.95
CA LYS A 273 -23.34 -1.21 -17.61
C LYS A 273 -23.73 -1.59 -16.17
N GLN A 274 -23.07 -2.58 -15.59
CA GLN A 274 -23.23 -3.01 -14.19
C GLN A 274 -22.32 -2.24 -13.21
N GLY A 275 -21.60 -1.22 -13.67
CA GLY A 275 -20.72 -0.38 -12.85
C GLY A 275 -19.26 -0.82 -12.80
N ALA A 276 -18.82 -1.74 -13.68
CA ALA A 276 -17.41 -2.11 -13.75
C ALA A 276 -16.57 -0.98 -14.38
N VAL A 277 -15.37 -0.79 -13.85
CA VAL A 277 -14.39 0.19 -14.32
C VAL A 277 -13.46 -0.48 -15.32
N LEU A 278 -13.31 0.12 -16.50
CA LEU A 278 -12.33 -0.32 -17.49
C LEU A 278 -10.99 0.40 -17.24
N MET A 279 -9.94 -0.35 -16.96
CA MET A 279 -8.61 0.14 -16.62
C MET A 279 -7.60 -0.24 -17.69
N ASP A 280 -6.99 0.75 -18.32
CA ASP A 280 -5.92 0.57 -19.30
C ASP A 280 -4.56 0.69 -18.63
N VAL A 281 -3.76 -0.38 -18.71
CA VAL A 281 -2.46 -0.47 -18.02
C VAL A 281 -1.26 -0.23 -18.93
N ARG A 282 -1.49 0.23 -20.17
CA ARG A 282 -0.44 0.63 -21.13
C ARG A 282 0.22 1.95 -20.72
N SER A 283 1.24 2.35 -21.48
CA SER A 283 1.85 3.67 -21.29
C SER A 283 0.83 4.80 -21.58
N PRO A 284 1.00 5.98 -20.96
CA PRO A 284 0.16 7.14 -21.26
C PRO A 284 0.14 7.51 -22.75
N ASP A 285 1.27 7.33 -23.44
CA ASP A 285 1.40 7.65 -24.86
C ASP A 285 0.55 6.71 -25.72
N GLU A 286 0.61 5.40 -25.47
CA GLU A 286 -0.24 4.40 -26.15
C GLU A 286 -1.73 4.62 -25.88
N PHE A 287 -2.08 5.06 -24.67
CA PHE A 287 -3.44 5.39 -24.29
C PHE A 287 -3.96 6.62 -25.05
N GLN A 288 -3.16 7.69 -25.13
CA GLN A 288 -3.52 8.91 -25.86
C GLN A 288 -3.71 8.66 -27.35
N LEU A 289 -2.89 7.78 -27.95
CA LEU A 289 -2.99 7.44 -29.36
C LEU A 289 -4.32 6.74 -29.69
N HIS A 290 -4.69 5.73 -28.89
CA HIS A 290 -5.92 4.98 -29.11
C HIS A 290 -6.30 4.21 -27.85
N HIS A 291 -7.52 4.39 -27.35
CA HIS A 291 -8.04 3.71 -26.16
C HIS A 291 -9.54 3.38 -26.31
N LEU A 292 -10.03 2.46 -25.48
CA LEU A 292 -11.45 2.12 -25.44
C LEU A 292 -12.27 3.23 -24.78
N PRO A 293 -13.51 3.50 -25.25
CA PRO A 293 -14.39 4.44 -24.58
C PRO A 293 -14.65 4.01 -23.14
N HIS A 294 -14.72 4.98 -22.21
CA HIS A 294 -14.88 4.78 -20.77
C HIS A 294 -13.71 4.06 -20.07
N SER A 295 -12.55 3.95 -20.71
CA SER A 295 -11.33 3.45 -20.06
C SER A 295 -10.58 4.55 -19.30
N PHE A 296 -9.97 4.18 -18.17
CA PHE A 296 -9.09 5.04 -17.39
C PHE A 296 -7.65 4.57 -17.51
N SER A 297 -6.73 5.49 -17.82
CA SER A 297 -5.30 5.17 -17.88
C SER A 297 -4.73 5.02 -16.47
N VAL A 298 -4.24 3.83 -16.16
CA VAL A 298 -3.46 3.53 -14.95
C VAL A 298 -2.30 2.61 -15.36
N PRO A 299 -1.19 3.18 -15.86
CA PRO A 299 -0.05 2.38 -16.31
C PRO A 299 0.37 1.36 -15.25
N PHE A 300 0.73 0.14 -15.67
CA PHE A 300 0.97 -0.98 -14.75
C PHE A 300 1.94 -0.66 -13.61
N PHE A 301 2.97 0.13 -13.89
CA PHE A 301 3.91 0.60 -12.87
C PHE A 301 3.25 1.49 -11.80
N SER A 302 2.43 2.45 -12.21
CA SER A 302 1.69 3.34 -11.31
C SER A 302 0.66 2.57 -10.49
N LEU A 303 -0.02 1.59 -11.11
CA LEU A 303 -0.95 0.70 -10.43
C LEU A 303 -0.28 0.02 -9.23
N ARG A 304 0.94 -0.51 -9.38
CA ARG A 304 1.68 -1.15 -8.29
C ARG A 304 1.93 -0.23 -7.10
N MET A 305 2.21 1.04 -7.35
CA MET A 305 2.48 2.02 -6.30
C MET A 305 1.21 2.47 -5.59
N GLN A 306 0.07 2.52 -6.30
CA GLN A 306 -1.16 3.14 -5.81
C GLN A 306 -2.27 2.13 -5.47
N VAL A 307 -2.07 0.82 -5.71
CA VAL A 307 -3.12 -0.22 -5.53
C VAL A 307 -3.82 -0.17 -4.17
N LYS A 308 -3.11 0.25 -3.11
CA LYS A 308 -3.66 0.35 -1.75
C LYS A 308 -4.67 1.50 -1.60
N SER A 309 -4.56 2.57 -2.39
CA SER A 309 -5.43 3.75 -2.35
C SER A 309 -6.60 3.71 -3.34
N LEU A 310 -6.69 2.70 -4.21
CA LEU A 310 -7.80 2.54 -5.15
C LEU A 310 -9.08 2.06 -4.46
N ASN A 311 -10.23 2.55 -4.95
CA ASN A 311 -11.56 2.12 -4.50
C ASN A 311 -11.85 0.68 -4.95
N ARG A 312 -12.32 -0.16 -4.01
CA ARG A 312 -12.54 -1.61 -4.17
C ARG A 312 -13.99 -2.00 -4.46
N ASP A 313 -14.91 -1.05 -4.46
CA ASP A 313 -16.35 -1.31 -4.53
C ASP A 313 -16.77 -1.83 -5.92
N ASN A 314 -16.11 -1.32 -6.95
CA ASN A 314 -16.45 -1.62 -8.34
C ASN A 314 -15.56 -2.73 -8.91
N PRO A 315 -16.14 -3.67 -9.70
CA PRO A 315 -15.33 -4.62 -10.47
C PRO A 315 -14.44 -3.88 -11.47
N VAL A 316 -13.24 -4.42 -11.72
CA VAL A 316 -12.26 -3.82 -12.64
C VAL A 316 -12.03 -4.76 -13.82
N VAL A 317 -12.15 -4.24 -15.03
CA VAL A 317 -11.72 -4.93 -16.25
C VAL A 317 -10.40 -4.32 -16.69
N VAL A 318 -9.37 -5.14 -16.88
CA VAL A 318 -8.04 -4.69 -17.24
C VAL A 318 -7.75 -4.93 -18.72
N VAL A 319 -7.24 -3.91 -19.40
CA VAL A 319 -6.83 -3.96 -20.81
C VAL A 319 -5.39 -3.48 -20.99
N CYS A 320 -4.65 -4.17 -21.87
CA CYS A 320 -3.33 -3.77 -22.33
C CYS A 320 -3.22 -4.05 -23.84
N ALA A 321 -2.02 -3.95 -24.43
CA ALA A 321 -1.84 -4.12 -25.87
C ALA A 321 -2.28 -5.52 -26.36
N ASP A 322 -1.63 -6.57 -25.85
CA ASP A 322 -1.78 -7.96 -26.31
C ASP A 322 -2.39 -8.91 -25.25
N GLY A 323 -2.77 -8.38 -24.08
CA GLY A 323 -3.34 -9.13 -22.96
C GLY A 323 -2.32 -9.59 -21.92
N LYS A 324 -1.02 -9.62 -22.22
CA LYS A 324 0.01 -10.16 -21.33
C LYS A 324 0.17 -9.37 -20.04
N VAL A 325 0.30 -8.05 -20.15
CA VAL A 325 0.46 -7.17 -18.97
C VAL A 325 -0.84 -7.13 -18.15
N SER A 326 -2.00 -7.30 -18.79
CA SER A 326 -3.29 -7.38 -18.11
C SER A 326 -3.37 -8.57 -17.16
N GLU A 327 -2.74 -9.70 -17.48
CA GLU A 327 -2.69 -10.86 -16.58
C GLU A 327 -1.94 -10.54 -15.28
N ALA A 328 -0.79 -9.86 -15.38
CA ALA A 328 -0.03 -9.42 -14.22
C ALA A 328 -0.79 -8.37 -13.39
N ALA A 329 -1.41 -7.41 -14.05
CA ALA A 329 -2.24 -6.38 -13.41
C ALA A 329 -3.48 -6.95 -12.73
N ALA A 330 -4.20 -7.87 -13.37
CA ALA A 330 -5.35 -8.53 -12.78
C ALA A 330 -4.94 -9.35 -11.54
N PHE A 331 -3.84 -10.09 -11.61
CA PHE A 331 -3.32 -10.84 -10.46
C PHE A 331 -2.98 -9.91 -9.28
N LEU A 332 -2.32 -8.78 -9.55
CA LEU A 332 -2.01 -7.77 -8.55
C LEU A 332 -3.29 -7.25 -7.87
N LEU A 333 -4.31 -6.92 -8.66
CA LEU A 333 -5.62 -6.47 -8.16
C LEU A 333 -6.31 -7.55 -7.30
N LEU A 334 -6.33 -8.80 -7.76
CA LEU A 334 -6.90 -9.92 -7.00
C LEU A 334 -6.21 -10.11 -5.64
N ARG A 335 -4.88 -9.99 -5.60
CA ARG A 335 -4.11 -10.06 -4.35
C ARG A 335 -4.50 -8.96 -3.36
N HIS A 336 -4.93 -7.80 -3.85
CA HIS A 336 -5.43 -6.68 -3.05
C HIS A 336 -6.96 -6.69 -2.86
N LYS A 337 -7.62 -7.84 -3.09
CA LYS A 337 -9.06 -8.09 -2.88
C LYS A 337 -10.00 -7.34 -3.83
N PHE A 338 -9.52 -6.93 -5.00
CA PHE A 338 -10.38 -6.41 -6.06
C PHE A 338 -11.02 -7.57 -6.84
N LYS A 339 -12.21 -7.33 -7.40
CA LYS A 339 -12.80 -8.21 -8.43
C LYS A 339 -12.24 -7.79 -9.79
N ALA A 340 -11.26 -8.53 -10.30
CA ALA A 340 -10.59 -8.19 -11.55
C ALA A 340 -10.89 -9.21 -12.66
N TYR A 341 -11.10 -8.70 -13.88
CA TYR A 341 -11.29 -9.46 -15.11
C TYR A 341 -10.31 -8.98 -16.17
N ILE A 342 -9.98 -9.83 -17.14
CA ILE A 342 -9.03 -9.53 -18.21
C ILE A 342 -9.79 -9.50 -19.54
N LEU A 343 -9.64 -8.41 -20.31
CA LEU A 343 -10.12 -8.40 -21.68
C LEU A 343 -9.26 -9.34 -22.54
N ALA A 344 -9.86 -10.40 -23.06
CA ALA A 344 -9.17 -11.39 -23.89
C ALA A 344 -8.61 -10.75 -25.17
N GLY A 345 -7.33 -10.98 -25.46
CA GLY A 345 -6.63 -10.45 -26.64
C GLY A 345 -6.20 -8.98 -26.54
N GLY A 346 -6.48 -8.30 -25.42
CA GLY A 346 -6.14 -6.89 -25.24
C GLY A 346 -6.76 -5.98 -26.30
N MET A 347 -6.08 -4.87 -26.61
CA MET A 347 -6.47 -3.95 -27.68
C MET A 347 -6.35 -4.60 -29.07
N THR A 348 -5.42 -5.55 -29.26
CA THR A 348 -5.23 -6.23 -30.55
C THR A 348 -6.34 -7.22 -30.91
N GLY A 349 -7.03 -7.76 -29.91
CA GLY A 349 -8.12 -8.73 -30.07
C GLY A 349 -9.49 -8.10 -30.35
N LEU A 350 -9.56 -6.77 -30.43
CA LEU A 350 -10.80 -6.06 -30.72
C LEU A 350 -11.19 -6.26 -32.20
N PRO A 351 -12.48 -6.47 -32.50
CA PRO A 351 -12.94 -6.48 -33.88
C PRO A 351 -12.58 -5.15 -34.56
N LYS A 352 -12.05 -5.20 -35.78
CA LYS A 352 -11.79 -4.04 -36.63
C LYS A 352 -13.12 -3.37 -36.98
N MET A 353 -13.65 -2.56 -36.08
CA MET A 353 -14.89 -1.82 -36.26
C MET A 353 -14.66 -0.42 -35.71
N ASP A 354 -15.03 0.58 -36.51
CA ASP A 354 -14.66 1.99 -36.39
C ASP A 354 -14.86 2.56 -34.99
N LEU A 355 -13.78 2.60 -34.20
CA LEU A 355 -13.67 3.46 -33.03
C LEU A 355 -13.11 4.81 -33.49
N ALA A 356 -13.90 5.53 -34.27
CA ALA A 356 -13.63 6.93 -34.58
C ALA A 356 -13.78 7.75 -33.30
N VAL A 357 -12.67 8.29 -32.79
CA VAL A 357 -12.71 9.29 -31.71
C VAL A 357 -12.92 10.65 -32.39
N ASP A 358 -14.08 11.24 -32.14
CA ASP A 358 -14.40 12.60 -32.56
C ASP A 358 -13.44 13.58 -31.82
N PRO A 359 -12.63 14.42 -32.50
CA PRO A 359 -11.60 15.23 -31.85
C PRO A 359 -12.10 16.38 -30.94
N LEU A 360 -13.41 16.48 -30.70
CA LEU A 360 -14.06 17.67 -30.13
C LEU A 360 -14.73 17.47 -28.75
N GLN A 361 -14.46 16.38 -28.04
CA GLN A 361 -14.92 16.20 -26.64
C GLN A 361 -13.80 16.12 -25.59
N ALA A 362 -12.57 16.50 -25.96
CA ALA A 362 -11.46 16.67 -25.02
C ALA A 362 -11.57 18.01 -24.26
N SER A 363 -12.68 18.25 -23.57
CA SER A 363 -12.80 19.32 -22.57
C SER A 363 -13.85 18.96 -21.52
N VAL A 364 -13.60 17.86 -20.82
CA VAL A 364 -14.15 17.66 -19.47
C VAL A 364 -12.94 17.75 -18.53
N PRO A 365 -12.88 18.69 -17.58
CA PRO A 365 -11.81 18.69 -16.58
C PRO A 365 -11.86 17.36 -15.81
N PRO A 366 -10.73 16.86 -15.30
CA PRO A 366 -10.67 15.53 -14.71
C PRO A 366 -11.68 15.44 -13.57
N ALA A 367 -12.72 14.63 -13.76
CA ALA A 367 -13.54 14.18 -12.66
C ALA A 367 -12.60 13.39 -11.74
N ALA A 368 -12.33 13.96 -10.57
CA ALA A 368 -11.47 13.38 -9.56
C ALA A 368 -11.88 11.92 -9.30
N LEU A 369 -10.87 11.05 -9.21
CA LEU A 369 -11.03 9.70 -8.66
C LEU A 369 -11.81 9.80 -7.34
N PRO A 370 -12.74 8.87 -7.05
CA PRO A 370 -13.36 8.80 -5.73
C PRO A 370 -12.30 8.35 -4.72
N VAL A 371 -11.58 9.31 -4.17
CA VAL A 371 -10.78 9.18 -2.95
C VAL A 371 -11.78 9.06 -1.80
N LYS A 372 -11.48 8.21 -0.79
CA LYS A 372 -12.26 8.17 0.45
C LYS A 372 -12.41 9.59 1.00
N GLN A 373 -13.61 10.15 0.91
CA GLN A 373 -13.98 11.33 1.67
C GLN A 373 -14.06 10.88 3.13
N GLN A 374 -13.21 11.46 3.98
CA GLN A 374 -13.48 11.47 5.41
C GLN A 374 -14.65 12.43 5.61
N ASP A 375 -15.78 11.87 6.03
CA ASP A 375 -16.85 12.63 6.64
C ASP A 375 -16.27 13.39 7.83
N ASN A 376 -16.19 14.71 7.70
CA ASN A 376 -16.15 15.59 8.84
C ASN A 376 -17.36 16.50 8.72
N GLU A 377 -18.33 16.23 9.58
CA GLU A 377 -19.55 17.02 9.73
C GLU A 377 -19.18 18.49 9.98
N SER A 378 -19.68 19.34 9.11
CA SER A 378 -19.69 20.78 9.27
C SER A 378 -20.54 21.15 10.50
N PRO A 379 -20.04 21.95 11.47
CA PRO A 379 -20.92 22.68 12.34
C PRO A 379 -21.40 23.93 11.58
N SER A 380 -22.70 24.00 11.39
CA SER A 380 -23.42 25.17 10.88
C SER A 380 -23.22 26.38 11.80
N LEU A 381 -22.57 27.44 11.29
CA LEU A 381 -22.69 28.79 11.84
C LEU A 381 -23.07 29.73 10.70
N GLY A 382 -24.22 30.39 10.90
CA GLY A 382 -24.88 31.22 9.92
C GLY A 382 -24.15 32.52 9.58
N ASN A 383 -24.59 33.07 8.45
CA ASN A 383 -24.35 34.41 7.91
C ASN A 383 -23.81 35.45 8.91
N ALA A 384 -22.51 35.73 8.87
CA ALA A 384 -21.94 37.02 9.21
C ALA A 384 -20.50 37.15 8.66
N GLY A 385 -20.27 38.10 7.75
CA GLY A 385 -18.94 38.67 7.49
C GLY A 385 -18.14 38.10 6.32
N LEU A 386 -18.60 38.31 5.09
CA LEU A 386 -17.68 38.39 3.94
C LEU A 386 -16.97 39.75 3.99
N ALA A 387 -15.79 39.81 4.61
CA ALA A 387 -14.80 40.82 4.26
C ALA A 387 -14.14 40.36 2.96
N GLN A 388 -14.53 40.99 1.85
CA GLN A 388 -13.84 40.89 0.58
C GLN A 388 -12.37 41.30 0.79
N ILE A 389 -11.45 40.35 0.64
CA ILE A 389 -10.04 40.68 0.40
C ILE A 389 -9.93 40.94 -1.11
N GLU A 390 -10.16 42.19 -1.51
CA GLU A 390 -9.77 42.68 -2.82
C GLU A 390 -8.26 42.91 -2.82
N LEU A 391 -7.53 41.98 -3.44
CA LEU A 391 -6.15 42.19 -3.91
C LEU A 391 -6.20 42.66 -5.38
N PRO A 392 -5.29 43.56 -5.81
CA PRO A 392 -5.47 44.39 -7.01
C PRO A 392 -5.52 43.56 -8.29
N GLY A 393 -6.64 43.65 -9.02
CA GLY A 393 -7.00 42.79 -10.15
C GLY A 393 -6.14 42.95 -11.42
N ASP A 394 -5.35 44.02 -11.54
CA ASP A 394 -4.55 44.28 -12.75
C ASP A 394 -3.26 43.43 -12.85
N GLU A 395 -2.61 43.11 -11.72
CA GLU A 395 -1.36 42.32 -11.76
C GLU A 395 -1.61 40.82 -11.99
N LEU A 396 -2.75 40.30 -11.52
CA LEU A 396 -3.11 38.89 -11.66
C LEU A 396 -3.53 38.56 -13.11
N ALA A 397 -4.27 39.47 -13.75
CA ALA A 397 -4.66 39.32 -15.16
C ALA A 397 -3.43 39.27 -16.08
N GLY A 398 -2.46 40.16 -15.85
CA GLY A 398 -1.20 40.18 -16.61
C GLY A 398 -0.36 38.92 -16.42
N LEU A 399 -0.34 38.34 -15.21
CA LEU A 399 0.38 37.10 -14.94
C LEU A 399 -0.28 35.88 -15.61
N VAL A 400 -1.61 35.83 -15.61
CA VAL A 400 -2.38 34.77 -16.28
C VAL A 400 -2.15 34.82 -17.79
N GLU A 401 -2.17 36.01 -18.39
CA GLU A 401 -1.94 36.18 -19.83
C GLU A 401 -0.51 35.78 -20.22
N LYS A 402 0.48 36.11 -19.37
CA LYS A 402 1.87 35.71 -19.54
C LYS A 402 2.05 34.18 -19.45
N LEU A 403 1.42 33.53 -18.47
CA LEU A 403 1.46 32.07 -18.31
C LEU A 403 0.73 31.33 -19.44
N GLN A 404 -0.33 31.92 -19.99
CA GLN A 404 -1.03 31.38 -21.16
C GLN A 404 -0.17 31.48 -22.43
N ALA A 405 0.52 32.60 -22.63
CA ALA A 405 1.47 32.77 -23.73
C ALA A 405 2.65 31.80 -23.63
N GLU A 406 3.19 31.58 -22.42
CA GLU A 406 4.28 30.65 -22.17
C GLU A 406 3.86 29.19 -22.40
N ASN A 407 2.64 28.81 -21.96
CA ASN A 407 2.09 27.49 -22.26
C ASN A 407 1.88 27.27 -23.77
N ALA A 408 1.38 28.28 -24.49
CA ALA A 408 1.20 28.17 -25.93
C ALA A 408 2.54 27.98 -26.67
N ALA A 409 3.60 28.67 -26.22
CA ALA A 409 4.95 28.50 -26.75
C ALA A 409 5.50 27.10 -26.47
N LEU A 410 5.31 26.58 -25.25
CA LEU A 410 5.75 25.22 -24.87
C LEU A 410 5.01 24.13 -25.65
N VAL A 411 3.71 24.29 -25.90
CA VAL A 411 2.94 23.35 -26.72
C VAL A 411 3.48 23.32 -28.16
N LYS A 412 3.79 24.47 -28.74
CA LYS A 412 4.38 24.55 -30.09
C LYS A 412 5.78 23.92 -30.14
N ALA A 413 6.60 24.11 -29.11
CA ALA A 413 7.91 23.48 -29.00
C ALA A 413 7.81 21.95 -28.89
N ASN A 414 6.87 21.44 -28.08
CA ASN A 414 6.62 20.00 -27.96
C ASN A 414 6.13 19.38 -29.27
N GLN A 415 5.27 20.07 -30.03
CA GLN A 415 4.83 19.61 -31.35
C GLN A 415 5.99 19.55 -32.35
N ALA A 416 6.88 20.55 -32.33
CA ALA A 416 8.08 20.55 -33.18
C ALA A 416 9.01 19.39 -32.81
N LEU A 417 9.28 19.18 -31.52
CA LEU A 417 10.13 18.09 -31.04
C LEU A 417 9.56 16.71 -31.38
N ASN A 418 8.24 16.53 -31.28
CA ASN A 418 7.57 15.29 -31.66
C ASN A 418 7.67 15.03 -33.16
N SER A 419 7.59 16.05 -34.01
CA SER A 419 7.76 15.85 -35.45
C SER A 419 9.21 15.50 -35.83
N GLU A 420 10.19 16.08 -35.14
CA GLU A 420 11.60 15.71 -35.27
C GLU A 420 11.87 14.27 -34.80
N TYR A 421 11.28 13.87 -33.66
CA TYR A 421 11.37 12.51 -33.14
C TYR A 421 10.80 11.47 -34.12
N GLN A 422 9.63 11.75 -34.73
CA GLN A 422 9.03 10.88 -35.74
C GLN A 422 9.92 10.73 -36.98
N LYS A 423 10.59 11.82 -37.39
CA LYS A 423 11.55 11.78 -38.51
C LYS A 423 12.76 10.89 -38.18
N LEU A 424 13.30 11.02 -36.97
CA LEU A 424 14.41 10.19 -36.47
C LEU A 424 14.03 8.71 -36.36
N LEU A 425 12.79 8.39 -35.99
CA LEU A 425 12.28 7.02 -35.97
C LEU A 425 12.28 6.39 -37.37
N LEU A 426 11.76 7.11 -38.37
CA LEU A 426 11.77 6.65 -39.76
C LEU A 426 13.19 6.47 -40.29
N GLU A 427 14.11 7.38 -39.94
CA GLU A 427 15.52 7.28 -40.32
C GLU A 427 16.21 6.07 -39.67
N LYS A 428 15.89 5.79 -38.39
CA LYS A 428 16.38 4.60 -37.69
C LYS A 428 15.87 3.32 -38.38
N GLU A 429 14.58 3.22 -38.67
CA GLU A 429 14.00 2.06 -39.36
C GLU A 429 14.65 1.83 -40.72
N TYR A 430 14.88 2.90 -41.49
CA TYR A 430 15.60 2.85 -42.75
C TYR A 430 17.02 2.27 -42.61
N PHE A 431 17.78 2.70 -41.59
CA PHE A 431 19.13 2.16 -41.34
C PHE A 431 19.13 0.72 -40.84
N GLU A 432 18.12 0.31 -40.07
CA GLU A 432 17.97 -1.09 -39.64
C GLU A 432 17.69 -2.02 -40.83
N GLU A 433 16.85 -1.62 -41.78
CA GLU A 433 16.63 -2.38 -43.02
C GLU A 433 17.88 -2.47 -43.90
N GLN A 434 18.63 -1.36 -44.03
CA GLN A 434 19.92 -1.35 -44.73
C GLN A 434 20.92 -2.32 -44.10
N ASN A 435 21.07 -2.28 -42.77
CA ASN A 435 21.96 -3.17 -42.04
C ASN A 435 21.55 -4.65 -42.18
N LYS A 436 20.25 -4.95 -42.12
CA LYS A 436 19.74 -6.31 -42.30
C LYS A 436 20.05 -6.83 -43.71
N THR A 437 19.94 -5.97 -44.72
CA THR A 437 20.28 -6.31 -46.10
C THR A 437 21.78 -6.56 -46.28
N LEU A 438 22.63 -5.73 -45.66
CA LEU A 438 24.08 -5.89 -45.65
C LEU A 438 24.51 -7.19 -44.95
N LEU A 439 23.91 -7.52 -43.81
CA LEU A 439 24.16 -8.78 -43.10
C LEU A 439 23.79 -9.99 -43.95
N ALA A 440 22.61 -9.97 -44.59
CA ALA A 440 22.19 -11.04 -45.49
C ALA A 440 23.10 -11.20 -46.72
N GLN A 441 23.69 -10.11 -47.21
CA GLN A 441 24.71 -10.18 -48.27
C GLN A 441 26.02 -10.78 -47.74
N PHE A 442 26.46 -10.40 -46.54
CA PHE A 442 27.67 -10.91 -45.91
C PHE A 442 27.58 -12.42 -45.64
N GLU A 443 26.45 -12.91 -45.11
CA GLU A 443 26.20 -14.34 -44.91
C GLU A 443 26.31 -15.12 -46.22
N LYS A 444 25.68 -14.63 -47.31
CA LYS A 444 25.78 -15.24 -48.65
C LYS A 444 27.21 -15.25 -49.21
N PHE A 445 28.05 -14.27 -48.84
CA PHE A 445 29.46 -14.29 -49.21
C PHE A 445 30.27 -15.28 -48.37
N SER A 446 29.96 -15.42 -47.08
CA SER A 446 30.64 -16.37 -46.18
C SER A 446 30.30 -17.85 -46.45
N GLU A 447 29.16 -18.15 -47.08
CA GLU A 447 28.82 -19.53 -47.50
C GLU A 447 29.51 -19.93 -48.83
N LYS A 448 30.12 -18.98 -49.53
CA LYS A 448 30.67 -19.17 -50.88
C LYS A 448 32.19 -19.30 -50.93
N TYR A 449 32.87 -19.15 -49.79
CA TYR A 449 34.30 -19.31 -49.56
C TYR A 449 34.52 -20.16 -48.31
#